data_AF-C5BD68-F1
#
_entry.id   AF-C5BD68-F1
#
_cell.length_a   1.000
_cell.length_b   1.000
_cell.length_c   1.000
_cell.angle_alpha   90.00
_cell.angle_beta   90.00
_cell.angle_gamma   90.00
#
_symmetry.space_group_name_H-M   'P 1'
#
loop_
_entity.id
_entity.type
_entity.pdbx_description
1 polymer ?
#
loop_
_entity_poly.entity_id
_entity_poly.type
_entity_poly.pdbx_seq_one_letter_code
_entity_poly.pdbx_strand_id
1 'polypeptide(L)'
;MNQEALVNQWLSDMSGGQWQLEDGECHLSHSDGEHYCSIQLNSSRLLIMFPIEPAALPQDAELHKNLLLLNNHPEIIGFASFSLAEDNLTVVLSTALPCEAISIQSVAEFWQRSGQARNGLFSAVIETERR
;
A
#
# COMPACT_ATOMS: atom_id res chain seq x y z
N MET A 1 -22.39 -11.73 2.18
CA MET A 1 -21.59 -11.44 3.39
C MET A 1 -21.10 -10.00 3.25
N ASN A 2 -21.20 -9.17 4.29
CA ASN A 2 -20.76 -7.76 4.18
C ASN A 2 -19.22 -7.71 4.22
N GLN A 3 -18.59 -7.41 3.09
CA GLN A 3 -17.12 -7.36 2.96
C GLN A 3 -16.50 -6.32 3.90
N GLU A 4 -17.15 -5.18 4.05
CA GLU A 4 -16.70 -4.12 4.95
C GLU A 4 -16.68 -4.58 6.40
N ALA A 5 -17.69 -5.35 6.83
CA ALA A 5 -17.72 -5.92 8.18
C ALA A 5 -16.56 -6.89 8.44
N LEU A 6 -16.13 -7.66 7.43
CA LEU A 6 -14.97 -8.55 7.57
C LEU A 6 -13.67 -7.75 7.65
N VAL A 7 -13.53 -6.72 6.84
CA VAL A 7 -12.34 -5.85 6.86
C VAL A 7 -12.28 -5.09 8.19
N ASN A 8 -13.39 -4.55 8.67
CA ASN A 8 -13.49 -3.88 9.98
C ASN A 8 -13.21 -4.82 11.15
N GLN A 9 -13.69 -6.07 11.09
CA GLN A 9 -13.34 -7.07 12.10
C GLN A 9 -11.83 -7.31 12.13
N TRP A 10 -11.21 -7.51 10.95
CA TRP A 10 -9.78 -7.72 10.85
C TRP A 10 -8.97 -6.49 11.32
N LEU A 11 -9.36 -5.27 10.93
CA LEU A 11 -8.72 -4.02 11.39
C LEU A 11 -8.81 -3.87 12.91
N SER A 12 -9.99 -4.13 13.47
CA SER A 12 -10.22 -4.11 14.92
C SER A 12 -9.32 -5.13 15.63
N ASP A 13 -9.24 -6.36 15.13
CA ASP A 13 -8.43 -7.42 15.74
C ASP A 13 -6.93 -7.09 15.76
N MET A 14 -6.40 -6.48 14.69
CA MET A 14 -4.99 -6.09 14.62
C MET A 14 -4.64 -4.91 15.53
N SER A 15 -5.58 -3.99 15.74
CA SER A 15 -5.34 -2.70 16.40
C SER A 15 -5.79 -2.66 17.86
N GLY A 16 -6.43 -3.74 18.35
CA GLY A 16 -7.10 -3.72 19.64
C GLY A 16 -8.34 -2.83 19.66
N GLY A 17 -9.04 -2.72 18.53
CA GLY A 17 -10.30 -1.98 18.38
C GLY A 17 -10.17 -0.51 17.98
N GLN A 18 -8.99 -0.07 17.51
CA GLN A 18 -8.75 1.34 17.16
C GLN A 18 -8.94 1.62 15.67
N TRP A 19 -8.74 0.63 14.80
CA TRP A 19 -8.82 0.79 13.35
C TRP A 19 -10.15 0.29 12.81
N GLN A 20 -10.72 1.10 11.93
CA GLN A 20 -11.94 0.80 11.17
C GLN A 20 -11.89 1.57 9.85
N LEU A 21 -12.64 1.09 8.86
CA LEU A 21 -12.97 1.86 7.68
C LEU A 21 -14.00 2.93 8.04
N GLU A 22 -13.77 4.15 7.58
CA GLU A 22 -14.68 5.28 7.58
C GLU A 22 -14.95 5.63 6.11
N ASP A 23 -16.21 5.52 5.68
CA ASP A 23 -16.61 5.67 4.28
C ASP A 23 -15.79 4.80 3.28
N GLY A 24 -15.39 3.60 3.73
CA GLY A 24 -14.62 2.66 2.93
C GLY A 24 -13.11 2.88 2.97
N GLU A 25 -12.61 3.79 3.81
CA GLU A 25 -11.18 4.14 3.90
C GLU A 25 -10.66 4.06 5.34
N CYS A 26 -9.43 3.59 5.51
CA CYS A 26 -8.72 3.62 6.78
C CYS A 26 -7.29 4.10 6.55
N HIS A 27 -6.91 5.20 7.20
CA HIS A 27 -5.56 5.77 7.09
C HIS A 27 -4.76 5.41 8.33
N LEU A 28 -3.59 4.81 8.12
CA LEU A 28 -2.66 4.44 9.18
C LEU A 28 -1.49 5.43 9.17
N SER A 29 -1.12 5.94 10.33
CA SER A 29 0.02 6.82 10.53
C SER A 29 1.01 6.22 11.51
N HIS A 30 2.27 6.63 11.38
CA HIS A 30 3.31 6.40 12.37
C HIS A 30 3.05 7.23 13.65
N SER A 31 3.78 6.93 14.72
CA SER A 31 3.63 7.60 16.02
C SER A 31 4.00 9.09 16.01
N ASP A 32 4.80 9.51 15.03
CA ASP A 32 5.17 10.90 14.76
C ASP A 32 4.12 11.65 13.93
N GLY A 33 3.07 10.95 13.46
CA GLY A 33 1.99 11.50 12.64
C GLY A 33 2.22 11.38 11.13
N GLU A 34 3.37 10.89 10.68
CA GLU A 34 3.62 10.66 9.25
C GLU A 34 2.70 9.57 8.71
N HIS A 35 2.18 9.76 7.50
CA HIS A 35 1.23 8.83 6.91
C HIS A 35 1.96 7.56 6.45
N TYR A 36 1.55 6.40 6.98
CA TYR A 36 2.18 5.13 6.66
C TYR A 36 1.54 4.45 5.45
N CYS A 37 0.22 4.26 5.48
CA CYS A 37 -0.52 3.67 4.37
C CYS A 37 -2.02 3.96 4.47
N SER A 38 -2.70 3.84 3.33
CA SER A 38 -4.15 3.89 3.25
C SER A 38 -4.70 2.53 2.83
N ILE A 39 -5.76 2.09 3.50
CA ILE A 39 -6.52 0.88 3.17
C ILE A 39 -7.86 1.34 2.63
N GLN A 40 -8.23 0.94 1.42
CA GLN A 40 -9.47 1.36 0.76
C GLN A 40 -10.25 0.16 0.26
N LEU A 41 -11.52 0.07 0.64
CA LEU A 41 -12.47 -0.91 0.11
C LEU A 41 -13.39 -0.21 -0.88
N ASN A 42 -13.27 -0.56 -2.16
CA ASN A 42 -14.20 -0.11 -3.19
C ASN A 42 -15.12 -1.25 -3.66
N SER A 43 -15.97 -0.97 -4.65
CA SER A 43 -16.95 -1.92 -5.17
C SER A 43 -16.35 -3.20 -5.77
N SER A 44 -15.05 -3.24 -6.02
CA SER A 44 -14.38 -4.35 -6.72
C SER A 44 -13.19 -4.95 -5.97
N ARG A 45 -12.50 -4.16 -5.13
CA ARG A 45 -11.22 -4.54 -4.52
C ARG A 45 -11.02 -3.89 -3.15
N LEU A 46 -10.24 -4.58 -2.32
CA LEU A 46 -9.52 -3.99 -1.20
C LEU A 46 -8.12 -3.58 -1.68
N LEU A 47 -7.77 -2.32 -1.48
CA LEU A 47 -6.49 -1.72 -1.84
C LEU A 47 -5.69 -1.41 -0.58
N ILE A 48 -4.37 -1.64 -0.63
CA ILE A 48 -3.43 -1.07 0.34
C ILE A 48 -2.46 -0.19 -0.44
N MET A 49 -2.34 1.05 -0.03
CA MET A 49 -1.60 2.10 -0.73
C MET A 49 -0.51 2.65 0.18
N PHE A 50 0.74 2.49 -0.23
CA PHE A 50 1.93 2.95 0.49
C PHE A 50 2.54 4.12 -0.27
N PRO A 51 2.42 5.37 0.21
CA PRO A 51 3.14 6.47 -0.40
C PRO A 51 4.64 6.35 -0.12
N ILE A 52 5.44 6.78 -1.09
CA ILE A 52 6.84 7.09 -0.91
C ILE A 52 6.92 8.61 -0.85
N GLU A 53 7.26 9.14 0.33
CA GLU A 53 7.40 10.57 0.47
C GLU A 53 8.52 11.09 -0.43
N PRO A 54 8.34 12.24 -1.11
CA PRO A 54 9.38 12.82 -1.94
C PRO A 54 10.70 13.06 -1.20
N ALA A 55 10.64 13.35 0.11
CA ALA A 55 11.82 13.52 0.95
C ALA A 55 12.61 12.22 1.18
N ALA A 56 11.96 11.07 1.06
CA ALA A 56 12.59 9.75 1.19
C ALA A 56 13.16 9.23 -0.13
N LEU A 57 12.84 9.88 -1.25
CA LEU A 57 13.33 9.50 -2.57
C LEU A 57 14.72 10.09 -2.83
N PRO A 58 15.63 9.32 -3.47
CA PRO A 58 16.84 9.84 -4.10
C PRO A 58 16.56 11.10 -4.94
N GLN A 59 17.52 12.02 -4.97
CA GLN A 59 17.48 13.23 -5.79
C GLN A 59 17.82 12.90 -7.27
N ASP A 60 17.06 11.97 -7.85
CA ASP A 60 17.14 11.56 -9.25
C ASP A 60 15.89 12.04 -10.00
N ALA A 61 16.12 12.92 -10.97
CA ALA A 61 15.07 13.53 -11.79
C ALA A 61 14.23 12.50 -12.58
N GLU A 62 14.78 11.31 -12.86
CA GLU A 62 14.08 10.27 -13.60
C GLU A 62 13.46 9.20 -12.69
N LEU A 63 13.65 9.27 -11.37
CA LEU A 63 13.24 8.19 -10.47
C LEU A 63 11.74 7.92 -10.52
N HIS A 64 10.89 8.95 -10.48
CA HIS A 64 9.43 8.79 -10.56
C HIS A 64 9.03 8.04 -11.83
N LYS A 65 9.60 8.43 -12.96
CA LYS A 65 9.36 7.78 -14.25
C LYS A 65 9.85 6.34 -14.25
N ASN A 66 11.04 6.07 -13.71
CA ASN A 66 11.58 4.72 -13.61
C ASN A 66 10.69 3.81 -12.76
N LEU A 67 10.19 4.30 -11.62
CA LEU A 67 9.25 3.55 -10.77
C LEU A 67 7.93 3.26 -11.50
N LEU A 68 7.39 4.23 -12.23
CA LEU A 68 6.19 4.02 -13.04
C LEU A 68 6.43 3.03 -14.19
N LEU A 69 7.64 3.03 -14.79
CA LEU A 69 8.01 2.08 -15.84
C LEU A 69 8.09 0.64 -15.35
N LEU A 70 8.37 0.41 -14.05
CA LEU A 70 8.37 -0.93 -13.46
C LEU A 70 7.00 -1.62 -13.55
N ASN A 71 5.91 -0.87 -13.76
CA ASN A 71 4.59 -1.45 -14.05
C ASN A 71 4.55 -2.33 -15.30
N ASN A 72 5.51 -2.17 -16.22
CA ASN A 72 5.66 -3.03 -17.40
C ASN A 72 6.42 -4.34 -17.11
N HIS A 73 6.88 -4.53 -15.87
CA HIS A 73 7.72 -5.65 -15.45
C HIS A 73 7.05 -6.42 -14.28
N PRO A 74 5.93 -7.12 -14.53
CA PRO A 74 5.22 -7.87 -13.50
C PRO A 74 6.08 -8.97 -12.83
N GLU A 75 7.12 -9.45 -13.50
CA GLU A 75 8.11 -10.37 -12.94
C GLU A 75 8.96 -9.74 -11.82
N ILE A 76 9.04 -8.40 -11.77
CA ILE A 76 9.77 -7.64 -10.76
C ILE A 76 8.82 -7.15 -9.66
N ILE A 77 7.73 -6.48 -10.04
CA ILE A 77 6.82 -5.84 -9.06
C ILE A 77 5.71 -6.78 -8.55
N GLY A 78 5.54 -7.94 -9.20
CA GLY A 78 4.57 -8.95 -8.82
C GLY A 78 3.13 -8.47 -8.94
N PHE A 79 2.42 -8.49 -7.81
CA PHE A 79 1.00 -8.10 -7.71
C PHE A 79 0.80 -6.64 -7.28
N ALA A 80 1.89 -5.87 -7.17
CA ALA A 80 1.84 -4.46 -6.84
C ALA A 80 1.83 -3.60 -8.12
N SER A 81 1.58 -2.31 -7.96
CA SER A 81 1.66 -1.31 -9.02
C SER A 81 2.07 0.05 -8.47
N PHE A 82 2.87 0.80 -9.21
CA PHE A 82 3.18 2.19 -8.91
C PHE A 82 2.20 3.15 -9.59
N SER A 83 1.86 4.23 -8.90
CA SER A 83 1.04 5.33 -9.41
C SER A 83 1.54 6.67 -8.85
N LEU A 84 0.97 7.78 -9.32
CA LEU A 84 1.16 9.09 -8.72
C LEU A 84 -0.08 9.47 -7.92
N ALA A 85 0.12 10.11 -6.77
CA ALA A 85 -0.93 10.77 -6.03
C ALA A 85 -1.42 12.02 -6.79
N GLU A 86 -2.47 12.67 -6.25
CA GLU A 86 -3.11 13.84 -6.87
C GLU A 86 -2.13 15.02 -7.07
N ASP A 87 -1.13 15.14 -6.21
CA ASP A 87 -0.08 16.16 -6.31
C ASP A 87 0.87 15.97 -7.52
N ASN A 88 0.81 14.81 -8.20
CA ASN A 88 1.73 14.37 -9.25
C ASN A 88 3.20 14.31 -8.82
N LEU A 89 3.48 14.30 -7.51
CA LEU A 89 4.82 14.28 -6.93
C LEU A 89 5.03 13.05 -6.07
N THR A 90 4.01 12.62 -5.33
CA THR A 90 4.11 11.47 -4.44
C THR A 90 3.88 10.19 -5.22
N VAL A 91 4.88 9.32 -5.27
CA VAL A 91 4.76 7.98 -5.85
C VAL A 91 4.06 7.07 -4.84
N VAL A 92 3.06 6.32 -5.28
CA VAL A 92 2.29 5.40 -4.43
C VAL A 92 2.45 3.99 -4.95
N LEU A 93 2.89 3.07 -4.09
CA LEU A 93 2.84 1.64 -4.33
C LEU A 93 1.50 1.10 -3.84
N SER A 94 0.72 0.52 -4.74
CA SER A 94 -0.58 -0.07 -4.42
C SER A 94 -0.54 -1.59 -4.60
N THR A 95 -1.23 -2.31 -3.72
CA THR A 95 -1.56 -3.72 -3.90
C THR A 95 -3.08 -3.88 -3.87
N ALA A 96 -3.58 -4.94 -4.51
CA ALA A 96 -5.02 -5.14 -4.61
C ALA A 96 -5.46 -6.59 -4.36
N LEU A 97 -6.53 -6.76 -3.59
CA LEU A 97 -7.22 -8.03 -3.34
C LEU A 97 -8.65 -7.93 -3.89
N PRO A 98 -9.09 -8.83 -4.79
CA PRO A 98 -10.46 -8.84 -5.28
C PRO A 98 -11.48 -9.08 -4.15
N CYS A 99 -12.61 -8.39 -4.22
CA CYS A 99 -13.66 -8.45 -3.21
C CYS A 99 -14.21 -9.87 -2.98
N GLU A 100 -14.29 -10.68 -4.03
CA GLU A 100 -14.69 -12.10 -3.97
C GLU A 100 -13.71 -12.99 -3.18
N ALA A 101 -12.47 -12.55 -3.01
CA ALA A 101 -11.43 -13.26 -2.27
C ALA A 101 -11.34 -12.81 -0.80
N ILE A 102 -12.17 -11.86 -0.35
CA ILE A 102 -12.11 -11.31 1.02
C ILE A 102 -12.63 -12.34 2.04
N SER A 103 -11.75 -12.69 2.96
CA SER A 103 -11.99 -13.46 4.18
C SER A 103 -10.98 -13.00 5.24
N ILE A 104 -11.23 -13.28 6.52
CA ILE A 104 -10.28 -12.88 7.58
C ILE A 104 -8.87 -13.43 7.32
N GLN A 105 -8.75 -14.69 6.88
CA GLN A 105 -7.47 -15.29 6.57
C GLN A 105 -6.79 -14.62 5.36
N SER A 106 -7.52 -14.45 4.25
CA SER A 106 -6.93 -13.88 3.03
C SER A 106 -6.54 -12.42 3.18
N VAL A 107 -7.27 -11.63 3.97
CA VAL A 107 -6.91 -10.23 4.26
C VAL A 107 -5.64 -10.17 5.11
N ALA A 108 -5.50 -11.03 6.13
CA ALA A 108 -4.29 -11.10 6.95
C ALA A 108 -3.06 -11.51 6.12
N GLU A 109 -3.19 -12.52 5.26
CA GLU A 109 -2.13 -12.93 4.33
C GLU A 109 -1.81 -11.82 3.33
N PHE A 110 -2.83 -11.16 2.79
CA PHE A 110 -2.68 -10.06 1.84
C PHE A 110 -1.93 -8.87 2.45
N TRP A 111 -2.24 -8.50 3.70
CA TRP A 111 -1.51 -7.48 4.45
C TRP A 111 -0.03 -7.81 4.58
N GLN A 112 0.30 -9.03 5.01
CA GLN A 112 1.69 -9.49 5.17
C GLN A 112 2.46 -9.42 3.85
N ARG A 113 1.88 -9.96 2.76
CA ARG A 113 2.52 -9.90 1.44
C ARG A 113 2.69 -8.46 0.94
N SER A 114 1.71 -7.60 1.20
CA SER A 114 1.76 -6.19 0.78
C SER A 114 2.87 -5.44 1.51
N GLY A 115 3.01 -5.66 2.82
CA GLY A 115 4.12 -5.11 3.60
C GLY A 115 5.49 -5.63 3.14
N GLN A 116 5.60 -6.91 2.79
CA GLN A 116 6.82 -7.48 2.21
C GLN A 116 7.17 -6.86 0.86
N ALA A 117 6.18 -6.69 -0.04
CA ALA A 117 6.38 -6.05 -1.34
C ALA A 117 6.85 -4.59 -1.17
N ARG A 118 6.20 -3.83 -0.29
CA ARG A 118 6.60 -2.48 0.09
C ARG A 118 8.05 -2.45 0.56
N ASN A 119 8.40 -3.25 1.56
CA ASN A 119 9.73 -3.22 2.15
C ASN A 119 10.81 -3.62 1.13
N GLY A 120 10.57 -4.67 0.34
CA GLY A 120 11.53 -5.14 -0.67
C GLY A 120 11.77 -4.09 -1.77
N LEU A 121 10.69 -3.51 -2.31
CA LEU A 121 10.80 -2.48 -3.35
C LEU A 121 11.39 -1.18 -2.80
N PHE A 122 10.97 -0.73 -1.61
CA PHE A 122 11.45 0.53 -1.04
C PHE A 122 12.92 0.40 -0.63
N SER A 123 13.37 -0.73 -0.08
CA SER A 123 14.80 -0.96 0.15
C SER A 123 15.61 -0.91 -1.14
N ALA A 124 15.13 -1.53 -2.23
CA ALA A 124 15.82 -1.47 -3.52
C ALA A 124 15.88 -0.05 -4.11
N VAL A 125 14.91 0.81 -3.79
CA VAL A 125 14.87 2.20 -4.27
C VAL A 125 15.72 3.13 -3.40
N ILE A 126 15.65 2.98 -2.07
CA ILE A 126 16.24 3.91 -1.10
C ILE A 126 17.70 3.53 -0.76
N GLU A 127 18.05 2.23 -0.68
CA GLU A 127 19.39 1.81 -0.27
C GLU A 127 20.44 1.88 -1.38
N THR A 128 20.03 2.01 -2.64
CA THR A 128 20.94 2.05 -3.80
C THR A 128 21.83 3.30 -3.81
N GLU A 129 21.53 4.34 -3.01
CA GLU A 129 22.37 5.55 -2.88
C GLU A 129 23.28 5.57 -1.64
N ARG A 130 23.23 4.57 -0.74
CA ARG A 130 24.16 4.50 0.41
C ARG A 130 25.45 3.72 0.11
N ARG A 131 25.69 3.35 -1.15
CA ARG A 131 26.91 2.69 -1.63
C ARG A 131 27.59 3.52 -2.69
#